data_AF-A0A6I9N365-F1
#
_entry.id   AF-A0A6I9N365-F1
#
_cell.length_a   1.000
_cell.length_b   1.000
_cell.length_c   1.000
_cell.angle_alpha   90.00
_cell.angle_beta   90.00
_cell.angle_gamma   90.00
#
_symmetry.space_group_name_H-M   'P 1'
#
loop_
_entity.id
_entity.type
_entity.pdbx_description
1 polymer ?
#
loop_
_entity_poly.entity_id
_entity_poly.type
_entity_poly.pdbx_seq_one_letter_code
_entity_poly.pdbx_strand_id
1 'polypeptide(L)'
;MGTIGSWIIFLTLLVGSVSQIANTNKIGRVCTTWGRYHWKTFDGDFFQLASSCNHVLVFECKDSYKELNLQMRRTVIDDIPTISNIIMTLEGSVVELSNSSVIVDGKTVSLPHVTFGVSVMRTDFNIIVEAKQGIKVTWNLDDSLDIEIDEKYKNKICGLCGNFDGVPNDLMKNGTRLSVSDFADTHKVDGPTEHCEEPALTPVQSCDDKGQVCGMCGNYDGNSKNDFTTRSMEKVADVLQFANSWKVSSDCPNAKLVDDPCASNRYRAAWSQKQCSIIISVTFQSCHSKVDPGPYFDSCVRDSCACDSGGDCECLCTAVAAYAKACNEAGACVKWRTPKLCPVFCDYYNSPGECEWHYKPCGADCMKTCRNPSGNCSTLITALEGCYPQCPPAQPYFDEDTMKCVTWRQCGCYDDKGTHYSIGDKVPSTNCNTCCCNYITSKHDIGNHICRSIHITSNNIGDRYYIANKVYNYNFRSHS
;
A
#
# COMPACT_ATOMS: atom_id res chain seq x y z
N MET A 1 -28.69 -74.28 15.36
CA MET A 1 -27.79 -74.49 14.20
C MET A 1 -28.02 -73.29 13.30
N GLY A 2 -27.19 -72.27 13.27
CA GLY A 2 -25.86 -72.28 12.66
C GLY A 2 -25.71 -70.92 11.99
N THR A 3 -24.67 -70.21 12.39
CA THR A 3 -24.24 -68.86 11.99
C THR A 3 -23.89 -68.75 10.50
N ILE A 4 -24.22 -67.63 9.85
CA ILE A 4 -23.54 -66.92 8.73
C ILE A 4 -24.27 -65.56 8.66
N GLY A 5 -23.70 -64.36 8.64
CA GLY A 5 -22.34 -63.89 8.43
C GLY A 5 -22.48 -62.44 7.91
N SER A 6 -21.97 -61.48 8.66
CA SER A 6 -22.02 -60.03 8.39
C SER A 6 -21.49 -59.63 7.01
N TRP A 7 -22.18 -58.68 6.37
CA TRP A 7 -21.58 -57.72 5.44
C TRP A 7 -22.19 -56.33 5.70
N ILE A 8 -21.65 -55.63 6.71
CA ILE A 8 -21.85 -54.17 6.83
C ILE A 8 -20.62 -53.52 6.21
N ILE A 9 -20.79 -52.96 5.02
CA ILE A 9 -19.81 -52.10 4.39
C ILE A 9 -19.84 -50.77 5.15
N PHE A 10 -18.88 -50.54 6.03
CA PHE A 10 -18.60 -49.20 6.55
C PHE A 10 -17.93 -48.41 5.43
N LEU A 11 -18.72 -47.63 4.69
CA LEU A 11 -18.19 -46.56 3.85
C LEU A 11 -17.79 -45.40 4.79
N THR A 12 -16.57 -45.44 5.32
CA THR A 12 -15.97 -44.26 5.95
C THR A 12 -15.69 -43.23 4.86
N LEU A 13 -16.65 -42.33 4.63
CA LEU A 13 -16.39 -41.05 3.99
C LEU A 13 -15.43 -40.28 4.91
N LEU A 14 -14.14 -40.41 4.64
CA LEU A 14 -13.15 -39.39 4.99
C LEU A 14 -13.51 -38.16 4.17
N VAL A 15 -14.51 -37.41 4.61
CA VAL A 15 -14.57 -35.98 4.30
C VAL A 15 -13.45 -35.37 5.11
N GLY A 16 -12.23 -35.42 4.55
CA GLY A 16 -11.19 -34.50 4.94
C GLY A 16 -11.74 -33.13 4.62
N SER A 17 -12.33 -32.47 5.61
CA SER A 17 -12.40 -31.04 5.64
C SER A 17 -10.96 -30.58 5.55
N VAL A 18 -10.53 -30.22 4.33
CA VAL A 18 -9.43 -29.28 4.16
C VAL A 18 -9.97 -28.01 4.76
N SER A 19 -9.81 -27.88 6.08
CA SER A 19 -9.86 -26.60 6.74
C SER A 19 -8.74 -25.82 6.08
N GLN A 20 -9.07 -25.04 5.05
CA GLN A 20 -8.30 -23.86 4.76
C GLN A 20 -8.36 -23.07 6.06
N ILE A 21 -7.29 -23.16 6.84
CA ILE A 21 -6.98 -22.16 7.85
C ILE A 21 -6.65 -20.93 7.01
N ALA A 22 -7.69 -20.27 6.49
CA ALA A 22 -7.62 -18.87 6.21
C ALA A 22 -7.18 -18.27 7.54
N ASN A 23 -5.97 -17.74 7.57
CA ASN A 23 -5.38 -17.17 8.76
C ASN A 23 -6.30 -16.03 9.21
N THR A 24 -7.21 -16.31 10.14
CA THR A 24 -8.24 -15.40 10.67
C THR A 24 -7.63 -14.25 11.48
N ASN A 25 -6.33 -13.98 11.32
CA ASN A 25 -5.54 -13.03 12.09
C ASN A 25 -5.01 -11.85 11.27
N LYS A 26 -5.41 -11.70 9.99
CA LYS A 26 -5.03 -10.55 9.13
C LYS A 26 -5.94 -9.32 9.25
N ILE A 27 -7.14 -9.46 9.83
CA ILE A 27 -8.10 -8.37 10.01
C ILE A 27 -7.55 -7.45 11.12
N GLY A 28 -6.83 -6.40 10.74
CA GLY A 28 -6.17 -5.46 11.66
C GLY A 28 -4.65 -5.29 11.50
N ARG A 29 -4.05 -5.71 10.37
CA ARG A 29 -2.59 -5.54 10.12
C ARG A 29 -2.25 -4.54 9.01
N VAL A 30 -3.25 -3.87 8.45
CA VAL A 30 -3.10 -3.00 7.29
C VAL A 30 -3.52 -1.58 7.66
N CYS A 31 -2.55 -0.67 7.69
CA CYS A 31 -2.81 0.77 7.64
C CYS A 31 -2.97 1.17 6.17
N THR A 32 -3.96 2.01 5.88
CA THR A 32 -4.23 2.43 4.51
C THR A 32 -4.68 3.88 4.44
N THR A 33 -4.34 4.53 3.33
CA THR A 33 -4.89 5.83 2.95
C THR A 33 -5.36 5.78 1.50
N TRP A 34 -6.44 6.47 1.16
CA TRP A 34 -7.04 6.45 -0.17
C TRP A 34 -7.94 7.67 -0.40
N GLY A 35 -8.31 7.91 -1.66
CA GLY A 35 -9.31 8.91 -2.03
C GLY A 35 -8.97 10.31 -1.53
N ARG A 36 -10.00 11.08 -1.17
CA ARG A 36 -9.82 12.46 -0.69
C ARG A 36 -9.41 12.49 0.77
N TYR A 37 -8.16 12.10 1.02
CA TYR A 37 -7.49 12.19 2.33
C TYR A 37 -8.01 11.24 3.42
N HIS A 38 -8.62 10.11 3.06
CA HIS A 38 -9.08 9.13 4.05
C HIS A 38 -7.94 8.30 4.58
N TRP A 39 -8.01 7.95 5.85
CA TRP A 39 -7.05 7.10 6.54
C TRP A 39 -7.77 6.04 7.37
N LYS A 40 -7.11 4.89 7.49
CA LYS A 40 -7.40 3.86 8.47
C LYS A 40 -6.09 3.41 9.11
N THR A 41 -5.99 3.48 10.42
CA THR A 41 -4.83 2.98 11.16
C THR A 41 -4.78 1.45 11.19
N PHE A 42 -3.72 0.87 11.75
CA PHE A 42 -3.63 -0.58 11.94
C PHE A 42 -4.75 -1.13 12.83
N ASP A 43 -5.10 -0.40 13.89
CA ASP A 43 -6.09 -0.82 14.88
C ASP A 43 -7.53 -0.42 14.51
N GLY A 44 -7.71 0.27 13.39
CA GLY A 44 -9.02 0.52 12.76
C GLY A 44 -9.62 1.90 13.03
N ASP A 45 -8.85 2.87 13.51
CA ASP A 45 -9.30 4.26 13.59
C ASP A 45 -9.37 4.88 12.20
N PHE A 46 -10.52 5.47 11.87
CA PHE A 46 -10.73 6.21 10.63
C PHE A 46 -10.65 7.71 10.88
N PHE A 47 -9.94 8.42 10.02
CA PHE A 47 -9.86 9.87 10.04
C PHE A 47 -9.61 10.45 8.63
N GLN A 48 -9.78 11.76 8.50
CA GLN A 48 -9.52 12.48 7.25
C GLN A 48 -8.50 13.59 7.49
N LEU A 49 -7.38 13.56 6.78
CA LEU A 49 -6.27 14.51 6.97
C LEU A 49 -5.89 15.17 5.65
N ALA A 50 -6.49 16.34 5.40
CA ALA A 50 -6.20 17.18 4.24
C ALA A 50 -4.85 17.91 4.41
N SER A 51 -3.74 17.20 4.19
CA SER A 51 -2.39 17.74 4.30
C SER A 51 -1.56 17.43 3.07
N SER A 52 -0.81 18.42 2.60
CA SER A 52 0.22 18.31 1.55
C SER A 52 1.65 18.23 2.09
N CYS A 53 1.80 18.23 3.42
CA CYS A 53 3.09 18.09 4.07
C CYS A 53 3.59 16.65 4.02
N ASN A 54 4.89 16.48 4.25
CA ASN A 54 5.48 15.17 4.45
C ASN A 54 5.20 14.69 5.87
N HIS A 55 4.71 13.46 6.01
CA HIS A 55 4.34 12.86 7.28
C HIS A 55 4.97 11.50 7.45
N VAL A 56 5.37 11.18 8.68
CA VAL A 56 5.76 9.85 9.11
C VAL A 56 4.50 9.01 9.32
N LEU A 57 4.37 7.96 8.51
CA LEU A 57 3.28 7.01 8.61
C LEU A 57 3.57 5.92 9.63
N VAL A 58 4.78 5.39 9.59
CA VAL A 58 5.25 4.33 10.47
C VAL A 58 6.69 4.60 10.84
N PHE A 59 7.00 4.55 12.13
CA PHE A 59 8.33 4.65 12.68
C PHE A 59 8.48 3.72 13.86
N GLU A 60 9.65 3.12 14.04
CA GLU A 60 9.94 2.31 15.23
C GLU A 60 10.34 3.20 16.41
N CYS A 61 9.39 3.43 17.31
CA CYS A 61 9.48 4.44 18.37
C CYS A 61 9.97 3.88 19.70
N LYS A 62 9.97 2.56 19.88
CA LYS A 62 10.34 1.89 21.14
C LYS A 62 11.62 1.05 21.08
N ASP A 63 12.26 0.93 19.91
CA ASP A 63 13.54 0.25 19.77
C ASP A 63 14.71 1.25 19.70
N SER A 64 15.85 0.83 20.21
CA SER A 64 17.14 1.52 20.16
C SER A 64 17.77 1.49 18.76
N TYR A 65 17.47 0.47 17.95
CA TYR A 65 17.91 0.37 16.56
C TYR A 65 16.73 0.69 15.64
N LYS A 66 16.82 1.84 14.96
CA LYS A 66 15.74 2.39 14.13
C LYS A 66 15.93 1.98 12.68
N GLU A 67 15.38 0.83 12.29
CA GLU A 67 15.50 0.28 10.93
C GLU A 67 14.24 0.45 10.07
N LEU A 68 13.17 1.00 10.66
CA LEU A 68 11.88 1.26 10.02
C LEU A 68 11.49 2.73 10.13
N ASN A 69 11.38 3.39 8.98
CA ASN A 69 10.82 4.72 8.83
C ASN A 69 10.10 4.81 7.48
N LEU A 70 8.81 5.09 7.49
CA LEU A 70 7.98 5.18 6.30
C LEU A 70 7.31 6.54 6.29
N GLN A 71 7.58 7.32 5.26
CA GLN A 71 7.08 8.67 5.07
C GLN A 71 6.34 8.77 3.74
N MET A 72 5.35 9.65 3.68
CA MET A 72 4.72 10.00 2.42
C MET A 72 4.34 11.46 2.35
N ARG A 73 4.18 11.92 1.11
CA ARG A 73 3.72 13.26 0.79
C ARG A 73 2.66 13.24 -0.31
N ARG A 74 1.71 14.16 -0.19
CA ARG A 74 0.68 14.43 -1.22
C ARG A 74 0.95 15.73 -1.95
N THR A 75 0.46 15.78 -3.18
CA THR A 75 0.24 17.01 -3.96
C THR A 75 -1.20 17.06 -4.43
N VAL A 76 -1.70 18.25 -4.72
CA VAL A 76 -3.03 18.43 -5.32
C VAL A 76 -2.84 18.75 -6.80
N ILE A 77 -3.41 17.92 -7.67
CA ILE A 77 -3.41 18.09 -9.12
C ILE A 77 -4.89 18.14 -9.53
N ASP A 78 -5.33 19.23 -10.14
CA ASP A 78 -6.73 19.43 -10.56
C ASP A 78 -7.78 19.14 -9.44
N ASP A 79 -7.51 19.65 -8.23
CA ASP A 79 -8.32 19.43 -7.01
C ASP A 79 -8.40 17.98 -6.50
N ILE A 80 -7.61 17.07 -7.09
CA ILE A 80 -7.49 15.68 -6.67
C ILE A 80 -6.19 15.49 -5.87
N PRO A 81 -6.25 14.95 -4.64
CA PRO A 81 -5.07 14.68 -3.85
C PRO A 81 -4.40 13.37 -4.26
N THR A 82 -3.22 13.47 -4.86
CA THR A 82 -2.40 12.34 -5.30
C THR A 82 -1.15 12.21 -4.44
N ILE A 83 -0.66 10.99 -4.23
CA ILE A 83 0.61 10.75 -3.53
C ILE A 83 1.74 11.09 -4.49
N SER A 84 2.60 12.04 -4.11
CA SER A 84 3.71 12.50 -4.95
C SER A 84 5.01 11.79 -4.67
N ASN A 85 5.22 11.43 -3.40
CA ASN A 85 6.46 10.82 -2.94
C ASN A 85 6.23 9.92 -1.73
N ILE A 86 6.95 8.79 -1.71
CA ILE A 86 7.00 7.85 -0.60
C ILE A 86 8.47 7.55 -0.33
N ILE A 87 8.92 7.69 0.92
CA ILE A 87 10.29 7.40 1.32
C ILE A 87 10.25 6.35 2.41
N MET A 88 11.04 5.30 2.26
CA MET A 88 11.03 4.15 3.16
C MET A 88 12.46 3.76 3.50
N THR A 89 12.78 3.73 4.77
CA THR A 89 13.98 3.08 5.29
C THR A 89 13.57 1.70 5.79
N LEU A 90 14.10 0.65 5.15
CA LEU A 90 13.79 -0.76 5.40
C LEU A 90 15.09 -1.58 5.39
N GLU A 91 15.40 -2.28 6.48
CA GLU A 91 16.66 -3.08 6.60
C GLU A 91 17.94 -2.27 6.29
N GLY A 92 17.91 -0.95 6.56
CA GLY A 92 19.01 -0.04 6.25
C GLY A 92 19.11 0.40 4.79
N SER A 93 18.29 -0.16 3.89
CA SER A 93 18.10 0.34 2.53
C SER A 93 17.08 1.47 2.51
N VAL A 94 17.33 2.47 1.67
CA VAL A 94 16.40 3.60 1.44
C VAL A 94 15.75 3.44 0.08
N VAL A 95 14.42 3.32 0.08
CA VAL A 95 13.59 3.24 -1.13
C VAL A 95 12.76 4.51 -1.25
N GLU A 96 12.90 5.20 -2.37
CA GLU A 96 12.11 6.40 -2.69
C GLU A 96 11.27 6.11 -3.94
N LEU A 97 9.97 6.30 -3.82
CA LEU A 97 9.00 6.14 -4.90
C LEU A 97 8.45 7.50 -5.31
N SER A 98 8.32 7.69 -6.63
CA SER A 98 7.61 8.80 -7.25
C SER A 98 6.89 8.32 -8.50
N ASN A 99 6.04 9.16 -9.09
CA ASN A 99 5.31 8.80 -10.32
C ASN A 99 6.25 8.50 -11.50
N SER A 100 7.48 9.03 -11.49
CA SER A 100 8.42 8.91 -12.61
C SER A 100 9.58 7.93 -12.37
N SER A 101 9.92 7.65 -11.13
CA SER A 101 11.14 6.91 -10.80
C SER A 101 11.04 6.13 -9.50
N VAL A 102 11.82 5.06 -9.45
CA VAL A 102 12.12 4.31 -8.22
C VAL A 102 13.61 4.42 -7.96
N ILE A 103 13.95 4.91 -6.78
CA ILE A 103 15.33 5.11 -6.33
C ILE A 103 15.57 4.18 -5.14
N VAL A 104 16.66 3.43 -5.19
CA VAL A 104 17.10 2.57 -4.09
C VAL A 104 18.55 2.92 -3.76
N ASP A 105 18.80 3.26 -2.49
CA ASP A 105 20.11 3.67 -1.98
C ASP A 105 20.77 4.79 -2.82
N GLY A 106 19.95 5.80 -3.18
CA GLY A 106 20.36 6.98 -3.96
C GLY A 106 20.57 6.72 -5.45
N LYS A 107 20.25 5.53 -5.96
CA LYS A 107 20.37 5.19 -7.39
C LYS A 107 19.01 4.87 -7.99
N THR A 108 18.70 5.47 -9.13
CA THR A 108 17.53 5.06 -9.92
C THR A 108 17.70 3.61 -10.37
N VAL A 109 16.72 2.77 -10.08
CA VAL A 109 16.72 1.34 -10.42
C VAL A 109 15.61 1.04 -11.42
N SER A 110 15.79 -0.03 -12.20
CA SER A 110 14.67 -0.62 -12.94
C SER A 110 14.05 -1.76 -12.13
N LEU A 111 12.79 -2.07 -12.38
CA LEU A 111 12.02 -3.05 -11.63
C LEU A 111 11.84 -4.37 -12.40
N PRO A 112 11.78 -5.52 -11.72
CA PRO A 112 11.92 -5.71 -10.27
C PRO A 112 13.37 -5.52 -9.81
N HIS A 113 13.52 -5.01 -8.59
CA HIS A 113 14.80 -4.79 -7.95
C HIS A 113 14.83 -5.51 -6.61
N VAL A 114 15.88 -6.28 -6.35
CA VAL A 114 16.07 -6.93 -5.04
C VAL A 114 17.43 -6.51 -4.51
N THR A 115 17.42 -5.91 -3.33
CA THR A 115 18.61 -5.60 -2.52
C THR A 115 18.47 -6.25 -1.16
N PHE A 116 19.48 -6.15 -0.29
CA PHE A 116 19.57 -6.78 1.02
C PHE A 116 18.23 -6.83 1.80
N GLY A 117 17.51 -7.94 1.65
CA GLY A 117 16.21 -8.17 2.29
C GLY A 117 15.04 -7.30 1.82
N VAL A 118 15.22 -6.44 0.81
CA VAL A 118 14.16 -5.59 0.24
C VAL A 118 13.95 -5.94 -1.23
N SER A 119 12.70 -6.20 -1.60
CA SER A 119 12.24 -6.44 -2.97
C SER A 119 11.30 -5.31 -3.38
N VAL A 120 11.54 -4.73 -4.56
CA VAL A 120 10.64 -3.76 -5.19
C VAL A 120 10.17 -4.34 -6.51
N MET A 121 8.86 -4.45 -6.67
CA MET A 121 8.21 -5.04 -7.83
C MET A 121 7.21 -4.05 -8.42
N ARG A 122 7.04 -4.11 -9.74
CA ARG A 122 6.00 -3.36 -10.45
C ARG A 122 4.99 -4.34 -11.05
N THR A 123 3.73 -3.98 -10.94
CA THR A 123 2.61 -4.52 -11.71
C THR A 123 2.03 -3.39 -12.56
N ASP A 124 1.08 -3.69 -13.44
CA ASP A 124 0.45 -2.69 -14.30
C ASP A 124 -0.15 -1.50 -13.53
N PHE A 125 -0.63 -1.74 -12.31
CA PHE A 125 -1.37 -0.76 -11.52
C PHE A 125 -0.73 -0.45 -10.15
N ASN A 126 0.33 -1.16 -9.75
CA ASN A 126 0.90 -1.00 -8.41
C ASN A 126 2.42 -1.14 -8.38
N ILE A 127 3.06 -0.39 -7.49
CA ILE A 127 4.40 -0.71 -6.98
C ILE A 127 4.24 -1.42 -5.64
N ILE A 128 4.94 -2.54 -5.49
CA ILE A 128 4.94 -3.35 -4.28
C ILE A 128 6.37 -3.39 -3.74
N VAL A 129 6.55 -2.99 -2.48
CA VAL A 129 7.82 -3.10 -1.75
C VAL A 129 7.65 -4.11 -0.62
N GLU A 130 8.47 -5.16 -0.60
CA GLU A 130 8.48 -6.18 0.45
C GLU A 130 9.84 -6.19 1.14
N ALA A 131 9.84 -6.14 2.47
CA ALA A 131 11.02 -6.37 3.28
C ALA A 131 10.92 -7.74 3.98
N LYS A 132 12.04 -8.46 4.08
CA LYS A 132 12.15 -9.77 4.73
C LYS A 132 11.74 -9.73 6.21
N GLN A 133 11.84 -8.56 6.83
CA GLN A 133 11.28 -8.25 8.13
C GLN A 133 9.74 -8.36 8.24
N GLY A 134 9.00 -8.68 7.18
CA GLY A 134 7.55 -8.80 7.24
C GLY A 134 6.85 -7.45 7.16
N ILE A 135 7.40 -6.53 6.36
CA ILE A 135 6.77 -5.26 6.00
C ILE A 135 6.46 -5.33 4.51
N LYS A 136 5.26 -4.91 4.14
CA LYS A 136 4.85 -4.81 2.75
C LYS A 136 4.12 -3.50 2.51
N VAL A 137 4.52 -2.81 1.45
CA VAL A 137 3.96 -1.51 1.06
C VAL A 137 3.45 -1.62 -0.36
N THR A 138 2.19 -1.26 -0.59
CA THR A 138 1.56 -1.31 -1.91
C THR A 138 1.01 0.05 -2.26
N TRP A 139 1.53 0.66 -3.34
CA TRP A 139 1.08 1.95 -3.84
C TRP A 139 0.46 1.78 -5.23
N ASN A 140 -0.73 2.34 -5.44
CA ASN A 140 -1.46 2.26 -6.71
C ASN A 140 -0.96 3.26 -7.79
N LEU A 141 0.19 3.91 -7.58
CA LEU A 141 0.72 4.98 -8.44
C LEU A 141 -0.16 6.26 -8.49
N ASP A 142 -1.11 6.38 -7.58
CA ASP A 142 -1.99 7.54 -7.47
C ASP A 142 -2.25 7.87 -5.99
N ASP A 143 -3.44 7.64 -5.47
CA ASP A 143 -3.92 8.15 -4.18
C ASP A 143 -3.95 7.13 -3.04
N SER A 144 -3.75 5.85 -3.34
CA SER A 144 -3.91 4.73 -2.40
C SER A 144 -2.59 4.09 -2.03
N LEU A 145 -2.30 4.07 -0.73
CA LEU A 145 -1.12 3.45 -0.14
C LEU A 145 -1.54 2.53 1.00
N ASP A 146 -1.12 1.26 0.93
CA ASP A 146 -1.31 0.28 1.98
C ASP A 146 0.02 -0.13 2.57
N ILE A 147 0.03 -0.31 3.89
CA ILE A 147 1.16 -0.78 4.67
C ILE A 147 0.66 -1.97 5.48
N GLU A 148 1.14 -3.17 5.14
CA GLU A 148 0.96 -4.40 5.92
C GLU A 148 2.22 -4.62 6.75
N ILE A 149 2.05 -4.90 8.04
CA ILE A 149 3.17 -5.10 8.97
C ILE A 149 2.97 -6.36 9.82
N ASP A 150 4.08 -7.06 10.09
CA ASP A 150 4.07 -8.24 10.94
C ASP A 150 3.72 -7.92 12.40
N GLU A 151 3.07 -8.86 13.08
CA GLU A 151 2.60 -8.74 14.46
C GLU A 151 3.75 -8.51 15.46
N LYS A 152 5.00 -8.83 15.09
CA LYS A 152 6.19 -8.53 15.92
C LYS A 152 6.41 -7.03 16.19
N TYR A 153 5.80 -6.15 15.39
CA TYR A 153 5.84 -4.69 15.55
C TYR A 153 4.75 -4.14 16.48
N LYS A 154 3.88 -5.02 17.00
CA LYS A 154 2.82 -4.64 17.95
C LYS A 154 3.40 -3.88 19.13
N ASN A 155 2.79 -2.75 19.47
CA ASN A 155 3.24 -1.82 20.51
C ASN A 155 4.64 -1.21 20.30
N LYS A 156 5.29 -1.32 19.13
CA LYS A 156 6.66 -0.78 18.92
C LYS A 156 6.71 0.42 18.00
N ILE A 157 5.66 0.64 17.24
CA ILE A 157 5.59 1.69 16.23
C ILE A 157 4.79 2.91 16.70
N CYS A 158 4.99 4.01 16.00
CA CYS A 158 4.14 5.21 16.05
C CYS A 158 4.19 5.91 14.69
N GLY A 159 3.33 6.89 14.45
CA GLY A 159 3.12 7.49 13.14
C GLY A 159 1.64 7.76 12.87
N LEU A 160 1.30 8.29 11.69
CA LEU A 160 -0.10 8.44 11.27
C LEU A 160 -0.88 7.11 11.22
N CYS A 161 -0.17 5.97 11.10
CA CYS A 161 -0.78 4.65 11.16
C CYS A 161 -1.05 4.13 12.57
N GLY A 162 -0.79 4.94 13.60
CA GLY A 162 -1.09 4.58 14.99
C GLY A 162 0.04 3.85 15.70
N ASN A 163 -0.28 3.29 16.86
CA ASN A 163 0.67 2.63 17.76
C ASN A 163 0.68 1.08 17.62
N PHE A 164 -0.30 0.54 16.89
CA PHE A 164 -0.49 -0.90 16.66
C PHE A 164 -0.55 -1.69 17.97
N ASP A 165 -1.42 -1.29 18.90
CA ASP A 165 -1.63 -1.95 20.20
C ASP A 165 -2.83 -2.91 20.19
N GLY A 166 -3.62 -2.90 19.12
CA GLY A 166 -4.83 -3.70 18.93
C GLY A 166 -6.11 -3.03 19.41
N VAL A 167 -6.07 -1.75 19.77
CA VAL A 167 -7.22 -0.96 20.24
C VAL A 167 -7.35 0.29 19.37
N PRO A 168 -8.56 0.63 18.86
CA PRO A 168 -8.77 1.86 18.08
C PRO A 168 -8.77 3.08 19.01
N ASN A 169 -7.58 3.47 19.46
CA ASN A 169 -7.31 4.59 20.34
C ASN A 169 -6.14 5.46 19.83
N ASP A 170 -5.78 5.35 18.55
CA ASP A 170 -4.55 5.89 17.98
C ASP A 170 -4.48 7.42 18.05
N LEU A 171 -5.65 8.07 18.06
CA LEU A 171 -5.78 9.52 18.20
C LEU A 171 -5.85 9.98 19.67
N MET A 172 -5.57 9.09 20.64
CA MET A 172 -5.61 9.41 22.07
C MET A 172 -4.21 9.71 22.61
N LYS A 173 -4.06 10.80 23.37
CA LYS A 173 -2.83 11.12 24.10
C LYS A 173 -3.16 11.47 25.54
N ASN A 174 -2.58 10.73 26.49
CA ASN A 174 -2.81 10.89 27.94
C ASN A 174 -4.31 10.87 28.35
N GLY A 175 -5.13 10.08 27.67
CA GLY A 175 -6.57 9.96 27.95
C GLY A 175 -7.45 11.02 27.26
N THR A 176 -6.87 11.96 26.53
CA THR A 176 -7.61 12.97 25.75
C THR A 176 -7.53 12.63 24.26
N ARG A 177 -8.67 12.71 23.55
CA ARG A 177 -8.71 12.58 22.09
C ARG A 177 -8.13 13.83 21.45
N LEU A 178 -7.08 13.68 20.65
CA LEU A 178 -6.51 14.75 19.84
C LEU A 178 -7.42 15.05 18.65
N SER A 179 -7.38 16.31 18.19
CA SER A 179 -7.89 16.60 16.85
C SER A 179 -7.02 15.92 15.80
N VAL A 180 -7.57 15.70 14.60
CA VAL A 180 -6.80 15.06 13.51
C VAL A 180 -5.59 15.91 13.12
N SER A 181 -5.70 17.24 13.16
CA SER A 181 -4.58 18.14 12.93
C SER A 181 -3.50 18.00 14.00
N ASP A 182 -3.87 18.07 15.29
CA ASP A 182 -2.88 17.95 16.39
C ASP A 182 -2.17 16.59 16.36
N PHE A 183 -2.92 15.52 16.02
CA PHE A 183 -2.34 14.19 15.83
C PHE A 183 -1.34 14.18 14.67
N ALA A 184 -1.69 14.80 13.54
CA ALA A 184 -0.82 14.85 12.37
C ALA A 184 0.43 15.70 12.58
N ASP A 185 0.32 16.83 13.28
CA ASP A 185 1.45 17.71 13.54
C ASP A 185 2.54 17.04 14.38
N THR A 186 2.18 16.07 15.24
CA THR A 186 3.17 15.28 15.99
C THR A 186 4.01 14.33 15.11
N HIS A 187 3.59 14.09 13.87
CA HIS A 187 4.24 13.17 12.92
C HIS A 187 4.69 13.85 11.62
N LYS A 188 4.64 15.19 11.59
CA LYS A 188 5.06 16.01 10.46
C LYS A 188 6.58 16.12 10.41
N VAL A 189 7.15 16.07 9.21
CA VAL A 189 8.60 16.15 9.01
C VAL A 189 8.94 17.16 7.91
N ASP A 190 9.87 18.06 8.20
CA ASP A 190 10.39 19.01 7.22
C ASP A 190 11.41 18.37 6.28
N GLY A 191 11.37 18.78 5.01
CA GLY A 191 12.34 18.36 3.99
C GLY A 191 13.55 19.31 3.93
N PRO A 192 14.67 18.89 3.33
CA PRO A 192 15.85 19.74 3.17
C PRO A 192 15.63 20.99 2.31
N THR A 193 14.59 21.01 1.46
CA THR A 193 14.22 22.15 0.61
C THR A 193 12.93 22.84 1.04
N GLU A 194 12.28 22.40 2.13
CA GLU A 194 10.95 22.87 2.49
C GLU A 194 10.67 22.72 3.98
N HIS A 195 10.33 23.84 4.61
CA HIS A 195 9.73 23.87 5.93
C HIS A 195 8.22 23.99 5.76
N CYS A 196 7.47 23.00 6.26
CA CYS A 196 6.06 23.18 6.48
C CYS A 196 5.88 23.95 7.81
N GLU A 197 6.24 25.22 7.84
CA GLU A 197 6.10 26.03 9.05
C GLU A 197 4.62 26.26 9.39
N GLU A 198 4.23 25.88 10.59
CA GLU A 198 3.19 26.64 11.28
C GLU A 198 3.84 27.91 11.83
N PRO A 199 3.21 29.10 11.67
CA PRO A 199 3.81 30.33 12.14
C PRO A 199 4.12 30.24 13.64
N ALA A 200 5.38 30.55 13.99
CA ALA A 200 5.90 30.46 15.34
C ALA A 200 4.96 31.13 16.35
N LEU A 201 4.68 30.43 17.45
CA LEU A 201 3.90 30.94 18.57
C LEU A 201 4.53 32.23 19.09
N THR A 202 3.89 33.37 18.82
CA THR A 202 4.17 34.60 19.54
C THR A 202 3.79 34.41 21.01
N PRO A 203 4.53 34.98 21.98
CA PRO A 203 4.26 34.79 23.40
C PRO A 203 2.80 35.13 23.71
N VAL A 204 2.09 34.16 24.29
CA VAL A 204 0.69 34.32 24.73
C VAL A 204 0.64 35.47 25.72
N GLN A 205 -0.21 36.46 25.44
CA GLN A 205 -0.52 37.52 26.39
C GLN A 205 -1.22 36.89 27.59
N SER A 206 -0.58 36.97 28.76
CA SER A 206 -1.06 36.41 30.02
C SER A 206 -2.48 36.90 30.31
N CYS A 207 -3.41 35.97 30.50
CA CYS A 207 -4.75 36.27 31.02
C CYS A 207 -4.66 36.57 32.52
N ASP A 208 -5.45 37.54 33.00
CA ASP A 208 -5.44 38.03 34.38
C ASP A 208 -5.73 36.93 35.43
N ASP A 209 -5.20 37.15 36.64
CA ASP A 209 -5.04 36.25 37.81
C ASP A 209 -6.32 35.62 38.43
N LYS A 210 -7.41 35.44 37.67
CA LYS A 210 -8.62 34.71 38.12
C LYS A 210 -9.06 33.55 37.23
N GLY A 211 -8.38 33.30 36.11
CA GLY A 211 -8.53 32.09 35.31
C GLY A 211 -7.15 31.49 35.04
N GLN A 212 -6.87 30.30 35.57
CA GLN A 212 -5.54 29.68 35.47
C GLN A 212 -5.16 29.27 34.03
N VAL A 213 -6.11 29.31 33.08
CA VAL A 213 -5.90 28.92 31.69
C VAL A 213 -6.89 29.66 30.79
N CYS A 214 -6.45 30.08 29.61
CA CYS A 214 -7.29 30.70 28.59
C CYS A 214 -6.78 30.25 27.20
N GLY A 215 -7.70 29.98 26.27
CA GLY A 215 -7.35 29.58 24.92
C GLY A 215 -8.45 28.78 24.25
N MET A 216 -8.07 28.02 23.22
CA MET A 216 -8.98 27.14 22.46
C MET A 216 -9.68 26.08 23.32
N CYS A 217 -9.13 25.76 24.50
CA CYS A 217 -9.72 24.82 25.46
C CYS A 217 -10.63 25.49 26.50
N GLY A 218 -11.03 26.75 26.28
CA GLY A 218 -11.87 27.50 27.20
C GLY A 218 -11.09 28.30 28.25
N ASN A 219 -11.80 28.77 29.28
CA ASN A 219 -11.23 29.59 30.36
C ASN A 219 -11.11 28.84 31.70
N TYR A 220 -11.47 27.55 31.72
CA TYR A 220 -11.29 26.61 32.84
C TYR A 220 -11.90 27.10 34.18
N ASP A 221 -12.98 27.89 34.13
CA ASP A 221 -13.67 28.39 35.33
C ASP A 221 -14.80 27.46 35.83
N GLY A 222 -14.98 26.31 35.17
CA GLY A 222 -16.03 25.33 35.47
C GLY A 222 -17.40 25.65 34.87
N ASN A 223 -17.52 26.68 34.03
CA ASN A 223 -18.78 27.06 33.37
C ASN A 223 -18.69 26.94 31.84
N SER A 224 -19.27 25.85 31.32
CA SER A 224 -19.30 25.54 29.88
C SER A 224 -19.98 26.59 29.01
N LYS A 225 -20.81 27.48 29.58
CA LYS A 225 -21.53 28.51 28.81
C LYS A 225 -20.65 29.67 28.39
N ASN A 226 -19.43 29.79 28.91
CA ASN A 226 -18.48 30.84 28.55
C ASN A 226 -17.09 30.31 28.20
N ASP A 227 -16.98 29.03 27.87
CA ASP A 227 -15.73 28.49 27.32
C ASP A 227 -15.40 29.14 25.96
N PHE A 228 -16.42 29.54 25.19
CA PHE A 228 -16.23 30.33 23.97
C PHE A 228 -15.99 31.82 24.29
N THR A 229 -14.93 32.08 25.05
CA THR A 229 -14.42 33.43 25.30
C THR A 229 -13.28 33.72 24.32
N THR A 230 -13.38 34.80 23.56
CA THR A 230 -12.38 35.21 22.58
C THR A 230 -11.09 35.70 23.25
N ARG A 231 -10.02 35.86 22.46
CA ARG A 231 -8.77 36.51 22.93
C ARG A 231 -8.99 37.92 23.48
N SER A 232 -10.03 38.63 23.03
CA SER A 232 -10.42 39.95 23.52
C SER A 232 -11.34 39.90 24.76
N MET A 233 -11.50 38.73 25.38
CA MET A 233 -12.38 38.48 26.53
C MET A 233 -13.88 38.67 26.24
N GLU A 234 -14.29 38.50 24.99
CA GLU A 234 -15.69 38.57 24.58
C GLU A 234 -16.30 37.16 24.57
N LYS A 235 -17.50 37.00 25.15
CA LYS A 235 -18.23 35.73 25.10
C LYS A 235 -18.99 35.65 23.78
N VAL A 236 -18.72 34.62 23.00
CA VAL A 236 -19.34 34.42 21.69
C VAL A 236 -20.05 33.07 21.62
N ALA A 237 -21.08 32.98 20.77
CA ALA A 237 -21.78 31.73 20.50
C ALA A 237 -21.22 31.02 19.26
N ASP A 238 -20.59 31.77 18.35
CA ASP A 238 -20.07 31.24 17.09
C ASP A 238 -18.67 30.63 17.31
N VAL A 239 -18.54 29.34 16.96
CA VAL A 239 -17.31 28.57 17.16
C VAL A 239 -16.16 29.05 16.27
N LEU A 240 -16.46 29.54 15.05
CA LEU A 240 -15.44 30.09 14.16
C LEU A 240 -14.97 31.45 14.65
N GLN A 241 -15.86 32.30 15.18
CA GLN A 241 -15.52 33.57 15.79
C GLN A 241 -14.63 33.34 17.02
N PHE A 242 -14.99 32.38 17.87
CA PHE A 242 -14.16 31.93 18.99
C PHE A 242 -12.79 31.45 18.50
N ALA A 243 -12.75 30.46 17.61
CA ALA A 243 -11.53 29.83 17.13
C ALA A 243 -10.58 30.82 16.44
N ASN A 244 -11.13 31.64 15.53
CA ASN A 244 -10.35 32.62 14.79
C ASN A 244 -9.85 33.77 15.65
N SER A 245 -10.49 34.05 16.79
CA SER A 245 -9.97 35.04 17.74
C SER A 245 -8.69 34.58 18.45
N TRP A 246 -8.49 33.27 18.56
CA TRP A 246 -7.31 32.68 19.21
C TRP A 246 -6.16 32.44 18.24
N LYS A 247 -6.31 32.78 16.95
CA LYS A 247 -5.23 32.70 15.97
C LYS A 247 -4.02 33.51 16.42
N VAL A 248 -2.85 32.93 16.23
CA VAL A 248 -1.58 33.49 16.69
C VAL A 248 -1.03 34.50 15.69
N SER A 249 -1.16 34.21 14.39
CA SER A 249 -0.75 35.10 13.31
C SER A 249 -1.98 35.68 12.58
N SER A 250 -1.91 36.96 12.25
CA SER A 250 -2.88 37.63 11.38
C SER A 250 -2.83 37.13 9.94
N ASP A 251 -1.68 36.58 9.54
CA ASP A 251 -1.43 36.06 8.18
C ASP A 251 -2.08 34.68 7.97
N CYS A 252 -2.45 34.00 9.07
CA CYS A 252 -3.24 32.78 8.98
C CYS A 252 -4.63 33.12 8.43
N PRO A 253 -5.08 32.44 7.35
CA PRO A 253 -6.46 32.55 6.91
C PRO A 253 -7.36 32.10 8.04
N ASN A 254 -8.54 32.73 8.15
CA ASN A 254 -9.52 32.29 9.13
C ASN A 254 -9.90 30.83 8.86
N ALA A 255 -9.87 30.01 9.91
CA ALA A 255 -10.42 28.67 9.90
C ALA A 255 -11.84 28.75 9.35
N LYS A 256 -12.09 27.94 8.33
CA LYS A 256 -13.42 27.68 7.80
C LYS A 256 -13.90 26.38 8.44
N LEU A 257 -15.21 26.25 8.61
CA LEU A 257 -15.75 24.92 8.89
C LEU A 257 -15.30 23.99 7.76
N VAL A 258 -14.88 22.78 8.10
CA VAL A 258 -14.75 21.71 7.12
C VAL A 258 -16.16 21.51 6.59
N ASP A 259 -16.44 22.09 5.43
CA ASP A 259 -17.76 22.02 4.82
C ASP A 259 -18.02 20.56 4.49
N ASP A 260 -19.11 20.02 5.03
CA ASP A 260 -19.64 18.75 4.55
C ASP A 260 -19.92 18.93 3.04
N PRO A 261 -19.20 18.21 2.15
CA PRO A 261 -19.36 18.39 0.72
C PRO A 261 -20.79 18.12 0.28
N CYS A 262 -21.53 17.25 0.99
CA CYS A 262 -22.94 16.99 0.69
C CYS A 262 -23.87 18.11 1.18
N ALA A 263 -23.48 18.88 2.22
CA ALA A 263 -24.22 20.05 2.67
C ALA A 263 -24.04 21.25 1.73
N SER A 264 -22.83 21.41 1.17
CA SER A 264 -22.52 22.44 0.18
C SER A 264 -23.06 22.07 -1.21
N ASN A 265 -22.90 20.80 -1.62
CA ASN A 265 -23.42 20.26 -2.89
C ASN A 265 -24.68 19.41 -2.66
N ARG A 266 -25.74 20.02 -2.11
CA ARG A 266 -26.99 19.31 -1.76
C ARG A 266 -27.63 18.54 -2.91
N TYR A 267 -27.46 19.02 -4.14
CA TYR A 267 -27.98 18.38 -5.34
C TYR A 267 -27.30 17.02 -5.63
N ARG A 268 -26.06 16.81 -5.15
CA ARG A 268 -25.33 15.54 -5.28
C ARG A 268 -25.64 14.55 -4.17
N ALA A 269 -26.05 15.01 -2.99
CA ALA A 269 -26.22 14.16 -1.80
C ALA A 269 -27.06 12.90 -2.07
N ALA A 270 -28.23 13.05 -2.71
CA ALA A 270 -29.10 11.91 -3.02
C ALA A 270 -28.49 10.95 -4.06
N TRP A 271 -27.77 11.48 -5.05
CA TRP A 271 -27.06 10.67 -6.03
C TRP A 271 -25.91 9.89 -5.36
N SER A 272 -25.08 10.57 -4.56
CA SER A 272 -23.96 9.98 -3.83
C SER A 272 -24.41 8.86 -2.92
N GLN A 273 -25.42 9.10 -2.09
CA GLN A 273 -26.01 8.06 -1.21
C GLN A 273 -26.50 6.85 -2.01
N LYS A 274 -27.18 7.09 -3.13
CA LYS A 274 -27.71 6.01 -3.97
C LYS A 274 -26.59 5.19 -4.61
N GLN A 275 -25.56 5.83 -5.19
CA GLN A 275 -24.47 5.09 -5.84
C GLN A 275 -23.60 4.35 -4.82
N CYS A 276 -23.27 4.99 -3.70
CA CYS A 276 -22.48 4.38 -2.62
C CYS A 276 -23.22 3.27 -1.87
N SER A 277 -24.56 3.19 -1.99
CA SER A 277 -25.35 2.13 -1.36
C SER A 277 -24.96 0.72 -1.78
N ILE A 278 -24.20 0.56 -2.88
CA ILE A 278 -23.62 -0.73 -3.25
C ILE A 278 -22.80 -1.33 -2.10
N ILE A 279 -22.06 -0.53 -1.35
CA ILE A 279 -21.20 -0.95 -0.22
C ILE A 279 -22.01 -1.69 0.85
N ILE A 280 -23.23 -1.21 1.14
CA ILE A 280 -24.14 -1.81 2.13
C ILE A 280 -25.17 -2.76 1.49
N SER A 281 -25.09 -3.00 0.18
CA SER A 281 -26.04 -3.83 -0.55
C SER A 281 -25.70 -5.32 -0.49
N VAL A 282 -26.61 -6.15 -1.01
CA VAL A 282 -26.41 -7.60 -1.15
C VAL A 282 -25.15 -7.98 -1.94
N THR A 283 -24.62 -7.09 -2.78
CA THR A 283 -23.38 -7.32 -3.54
C THR A 283 -22.20 -7.62 -2.62
N PHE A 284 -22.12 -6.94 -1.47
CA PHE A 284 -21.05 -7.11 -0.49
C PHE A 284 -21.48 -7.91 0.75
N GLN A 285 -22.62 -8.60 0.70
CA GLN A 285 -23.21 -9.30 1.85
C GLN A 285 -22.24 -10.30 2.52
N SER A 286 -21.41 -10.99 1.73
CA SER A 286 -20.42 -11.95 2.23
C SER A 286 -19.24 -11.31 2.98
N CYS A 287 -19.08 -9.99 2.86
CA CYS A 287 -18.04 -9.21 3.50
C CYS A 287 -18.53 -8.43 4.72
N HIS A 288 -19.82 -8.07 4.80
CA HIS A 288 -20.38 -7.27 5.90
C HIS A 288 -20.10 -7.84 7.30
N SER A 289 -20.02 -9.17 7.42
CA SER A 289 -19.69 -9.83 8.70
C SER A 289 -18.20 -9.83 9.05
N LYS A 290 -17.33 -9.41 8.11
CA LYS A 290 -15.87 -9.42 8.23
C LYS A 290 -15.29 -8.02 8.29
N VAL A 291 -15.87 -7.06 7.57
CA VAL A 291 -15.46 -5.66 7.51
C VAL A 291 -16.70 -4.77 7.62
N ASP A 292 -16.70 -3.86 8.59
CA ASP A 292 -17.78 -2.90 8.79
C ASP A 292 -17.92 -1.97 7.57
N PRO A 293 -19.06 -1.99 6.84
CA PRO A 293 -19.27 -1.13 5.69
C PRO A 293 -19.52 0.35 6.02
N GLY A 294 -19.89 0.68 7.26
CA GLY A 294 -20.34 2.03 7.65
C GLY A 294 -19.34 3.14 7.30
N PRO A 295 -18.09 3.09 7.81
CA PRO A 295 -17.07 4.10 7.53
C PRO A 295 -16.76 4.25 6.03
N TYR A 296 -16.75 3.14 5.28
CA TYR A 296 -16.50 3.14 3.84
C TYR A 296 -17.66 3.75 3.05
N PHE A 297 -18.90 3.47 3.45
CA PHE A 297 -20.09 4.10 2.88
C PHE A 297 -20.07 5.62 3.09
N ASP A 298 -19.77 6.06 4.31
CA ASP A 298 -19.71 7.49 4.65
C ASP A 298 -18.61 8.22 3.86
N SER A 299 -17.42 7.62 3.75
CA SER A 299 -16.33 8.17 2.92
C SER A 299 -16.69 8.22 1.44
N CYS A 300 -17.33 7.18 0.91
CA CYS A 300 -17.81 7.17 -0.48
C CYS A 300 -18.80 8.31 -0.74
N VAL A 301 -19.75 8.54 0.16
CA VAL A 301 -20.77 9.59 0.01
C VAL A 301 -20.13 10.97 0.02
N ARG A 302 -19.22 11.23 0.97
CA ARG A 302 -18.46 12.50 1.05
C ARG A 302 -17.66 12.75 -0.23
N ASP A 303 -16.90 11.77 -0.70
CA ASP A 303 -16.06 11.91 -1.90
C ASP A 303 -16.90 12.15 -3.15
N SER A 304 -17.99 11.39 -3.31
CA SER A 304 -18.93 11.52 -4.42
C SER A 304 -19.68 12.86 -4.43
N CYS A 305 -19.89 13.48 -3.27
CA CYS A 305 -20.46 14.84 -3.15
C CYS A 305 -19.43 15.93 -3.49
N ALA A 306 -18.15 15.70 -3.23
CA ALA A 306 -17.08 16.66 -3.45
C ALA A 306 -16.58 16.70 -4.91
N CYS A 307 -16.85 15.68 -5.72
CA CYS A 307 -16.43 15.60 -7.12
C CYS A 307 -17.55 16.08 -8.04
N ASP A 308 -17.49 17.33 -8.52
CA ASP A 308 -18.55 18.00 -9.31
C ASP A 308 -18.15 18.36 -10.75
N SER A 309 -16.88 18.17 -11.12
CA SER A 309 -16.26 18.74 -12.33
C SER A 309 -16.19 17.81 -13.55
N GLY A 310 -16.94 16.70 -13.57
CA GLY A 310 -17.04 15.84 -14.76
C GLY A 310 -15.99 14.74 -14.79
N GLY A 311 -16.06 13.89 -13.77
CA GLY A 311 -15.29 12.65 -13.63
C GLY A 311 -15.96 11.70 -12.63
N ASP A 312 -17.25 11.90 -12.36
CA ASP A 312 -17.98 11.45 -11.16
C ASP A 312 -17.94 9.94 -10.88
N CYS A 313 -17.62 9.14 -11.90
CA CYS A 313 -17.37 7.72 -11.71
C CYS A 313 -16.05 7.47 -10.98
N GLU A 314 -15.01 8.25 -11.17
CA GLU A 314 -13.67 8.03 -10.60
C GLU A 314 -13.70 8.03 -9.06
N CYS A 315 -14.17 9.11 -8.43
CA CYS A 315 -14.25 9.19 -6.96
C CYS A 315 -15.13 8.08 -6.36
N LEU A 316 -16.27 7.78 -6.98
CA LEU A 316 -17.15 6.67 -6.58
C LEU A 316 -16.43 5.32 -6.70
N CYS A 317 -15.76 5.07 -7.83
CA CYS A 317 -15.12 3.80 -8.12
C CYS A 317 -13.92 3.55 -7.19
N THR A 318 -13.13 4.58 -6.89
CA THR A 318 -12.02 4.49 -5.95
C THR A 318 -12.52 4.19 -4.54
N ALA A 319 -13.60 4.85 -4.10
CA ALA A 319 -14.19 4.59 -2.79
C ALA A 319 -14.78 3.17 -2.66
N VAL A 320 -15.49 2.67 -3.67
CA VAL A 320 -16.03 1.30 -3.66
C VAL A 320 -14.91 0.27 -3.80
N ALA A 321 -13.87 0.54 -4.59
CA ALA A 321 -12.68 -0.31 -4.71
C ALA A 321 -11.95 -0.45 -3.37
N ALA A 322 -11.87 0.62 -2.57
CA ALA A 322 -11.28 0.57 -1.23
C ALA A 322 -12.01 -0.42 -0.31
N TYR A 323 -13.35 -0.46 -0.35
CA TYR A 323 -14.11 -1.45 0.40
C TYR A 323 -13.93 -2.87 -0.15
N ALA A 324 -13.94 -3.04 -1.48
CA ALA A 324 -13.69 -4.34 -2.11
C ALA A 324 -12.30 -4.92 -1.79
N LYS A 325 -11.29 -4.04 -1.71
CA LYS A 325 -9.94 -4.38 -1.29
C LYS A 325 -9.91 -4.87 0.16
N ALA A 326 -10.51 -4.12 1.09
CA ALA A 326 -10.62 -4.52 2.49
C ALA A 326 -11.36 -5.87 2.65
N CYS A 327 -12.41 -6.10 1.85
CA CYS A 327 -13.10 -7.39 1.80
C CYS A 327 -12.18 -8.52 1.36
N ASN A 328 -11.39 -8.30 0.30
CA ASN A 328 -10.48 -9.30 -0.21
C ASN A 328 -9.37 -9.65 0.81
N GLU A 329 -8.84 -8.66 1.52
CA GLU A 329 -7.89 -8.86 2.63
C GLU A 329 -8.49 -9.67 3.77
N ALA A 330 -9.78 -9.50 4.06
CA ALA A 330 -10.53 -10.33 5.00
C ALA A 330 -10.95 -11.71 4.42
N GLY A 331 -10.44 -12.07 3.23
CA GLY A 331 -10.73 -13.33 2.55
C GLY A 331 -12.17 -13.41 2.03
N ALA A 332 -12.79 -12.29 1.67
CA ALA A 332 -14.08 -12.22 0.99
C ALA A 332 -13.89 -11.57 -0.39
N CYS A 333 -13.74 -12.42 -1.41
CA CYS A 333 -13.64 -11.95 -2.79
C CYS A 333 -15.01 -11.51 -3.33
N VAL A 334 -15.14 -10.25 -3.74
CA VAL A 334 -16.40 -9.67 -4.25
C VAL A 334 -16.22 -9.11 -5.66
N LYS A 335 -16.99 -9.64 -6.62
CA LYS A 335 -17.06 -9.10 -7.99
C LYS A 335 -18.15 -8.02 -8.06
N TRP A 336 -17.75 -6.76 -7.97
CA TRP A 336 -18.69 -5.64 -7.85
C TRP A 336 -18.81 -4.76 -9.12
N ARG A 337 -17.79 -4.75 -9.98
CA ARG A 337 -17.79 -3.96 -11.23
C ARG A 337 -18.73 -4.54 -12.28
N THR A 338 -19.39 -3.67 -13.02
CA THR A 338 -20.30 -4.04 -14.12
C THR A 338 -20.11 -3.10 -15.32
N PRO A 339 -20.62 -3.42 -16.53
CA PRO A 339 -20.54 -2.52 -17.68
C PRO A 339 -21.16 -1.13 -17.45
N LYS A 340 -22.05 -0.99 -16.44
CA LYS A 340 -22.71 0.28 -16.10
C LYS A 340 -22.13 0.95 -14.86
N LEU A 341 -21.34 0.24 -14.06
CA LEU A 341 -20.79 0.73 -12.80
C LEU A 341 -19.31 0.37 -12.74
N CYS A 342 -18.47 1.39 -12.85
CA CYS A 342 -17.03 1.27 -12.75
C CYS A 342 -16.41 0.22 -13.70
N PRO A 343 -16.74 0.25 -15.01
CA PRO A 343 -16.25 -0.75 -15.95
C PRO A 343 -14.72 -0.75 -16.03
N VAL A 344 -14.15 -1.94 -16.27
CA VAL A 344 -12.72 -2.15 -16.54
C VAL A 344 -12.60 -2.85 -17.88
N PHE A 345 -11.71 -2.35 -18.74
CA PHE A 345 -11.55 -2.77 -20.12
C PHE A 345 -10.28 -3.61 -20.30
N CYS A 346 -10.23 -4.80 -19.70
CA CYS A 346 -9.06 -5.68 -19.84
C CYS A 346 -8.91 -6.26 -21.26
N ASP A 347 -9.97 -6.25 -22.05
CA ASP A 347 -9.97 -6.68 -23.44
C ASP A 347 -9.17 -5.75 -24.36
N TYR A 348 -8.93 -4.51 -23.93
CA TYR A 348 -8.02 -3.58 -24.60
C TYR A 348 -6.61 -4.19 -24.84
N TYR A 349 -6.16 -5.05 -23.94
CA TYR A 349 -4.84 -5.69 -24.02
C TYR A 349 -4.82 -6.94 -24.91
N ASN A 350 -5.98 -7.41 -25.39
CA ASN A 350 -6.05 -8.59 -26.26
C ASN A 350 -5.78 -8.20 -27.71
N SER A 351 -4.95 -8.99 -28.41
CA SER A 351 -4.87 -8.90 -29.86
C SER A 351 -6.21 -9.29 -30.50
N PRO A 352 -6.52 -8.84 -31.74
CA PRO A 352 -7.74 -9.23 -32.43
C PRO A 352 -7.91 -10.75 -32.52
N GLY A 353 -8.98 -11.28 -31.93
CA GLY A 353 -9.29 -12.72 -31.93
C GLY A 353 -8.69 -13.51 -30.77
N GLU A 354 -7.92 -12.86 -29.88
CA GLU A 354 -7.36 -13.47 -28.67
C GLU A 354 -8.16 -13.08 -27.41
N CYS A 355 -8.00 -13.84 -26.33
CA CYS A 355 -8.72 -13.65 -25.07
C CYS A 355 -7.83 -14.05 -23.89
N GLU A 356 -6.68 -13.40 -23.77
CA GLU A 356 -5.65 -13.70 -22.77
C GLU A 356 -5.81 -12.86 -21.51
N TRP A 357 -6.19 -11.59 -21.64
CA TRP A 357 -6.34 -10.66 -20.52
C TRP A 357 -7.75 -10.66 -19.96
N HIS A 358 -7.85 -10.92 -18.65
CA HIS A 358 -9.11 -11.03 -17.93
C HIS A 358 -9.12 -10.17 -16.68
N TYR A 359 -10.26 -9.55 -16.41
CA TYR A 359 -10.50 -8.89 -15.14
C TYR A 359 -10.59 -9.92 -14.01
N LYS A 360 -9.75 -9.75 -12.99
CA LYS A 360 -9.76 -10.54 -11.76
C LYS A 360 -10.11 -9.61 -10.59
N PRO A 361 -11.32 -9.72 -10.02
CA PRO A 361 -11.80 -8.81 -8.98
C PRO A 361 -10.99 -8.87 -7.68
N CYS A 362 -10.23 -9.94 -7.50
CA CYS A 362 -9.53 -10.27 -6.27
C CYS A 362 -8.12 -10.75 -6.56
N GLY A 363 -7.57 -10.39 -7.73
CA GLY A 363 -6.27 -10.86 -8.22
C GLY A 363 -6.25 -12.24 -8.87
N ALA A 364 -5.14 -12.52 -9.54
CA ALA A 364 -4.85 -13.80 -10.17
C ALA A 364 -3.91 -14.64 -9.30
N ASP A 365 -3.97 -15.95 -9.50
CA ASP A 365 -2.96 -16.86 -8.98
C ASP A 365 -1.57 -16.50 -9.52
N CYS A 366 -0.54 -16.81 -8.74
CA CYS A 366 0.85 -16.60 -9.15
C CYS A 366 1.12 -17.27 -10.50
N MET A 367 1.56 -16.47 -11.47
CA MET A 367 1.95 -16.94 -12.79
C MET A 367 3.46 -16.92 -12.96
N LYS A 368 3.96 -17.72 -13.90
CA LYS A 368 5.34 -17.65 -14.33
C LYS A 368 5.52 -16.45 -15.22
N THR A 369 6.56 -15.68 -14.97
CA THR A 369 6.92 -14.54 -15.80
C THR A 369 8.37 -14.67 -16.26
N CYS A 370 8.79 -13.83 -17.21
CA CYS A 370 10.17 -13.85 -17.66
C CYS A 370 11.13 -13.36 -16.57
N ARG A 371 10.67 -12.48 -15.68
CA ARG A 371 11.44 -12.02 -14.51
C ARG A 371 11.28 -12.93 -13.27
N ASN A 372 10.22 -13.74 -13.20
CA ASN A 372 10.04 -14.82 -12.22
C ASN A 372 9.72 -16.18 -12.88
N PRO A 373 10.74 -16.87 -13.43
CA PRO A 373 10.53 -18.11 -14.18
C PRO A 373 10.11 -19.30 -13.32
N SER A 374 10.45 -19.23 -12.03
CA SER A 374 10.12 -20.27 -11.06
C SER A 374 8.62 -20.33 -10.80
N GLY A 375 7.91 -19.20 -10.95
CA GLY A 375 6.51 -19.06 -10.54
C GLY A 375 6.33 -19.22 -9.02
N ASN A 376 7.40 -19.07 -8.24
CA ASN A 376 7.30 -19.00 -6.80
C ASN A 376 7.06 -17.55 -6.42
N CYS A 377 5.81 -17.22 -6.12
CA CYS A 377 5.46 -15.93 -5.53
C CYS A 377 5.46 -16.04 -4.01
N SER A 378 5.79 -14.93 -3.35
CA SER A 378 5.59 -14.81 -1.91
C SER A 378 4.10 -15.04 -1.59
N THR A 379 3.81 -15.88 -0.59
CA THR A 379 2.44 -16.08 -0.07
C THR A 379 1.87 -14.82 0.60
N LEU A 380 2.70 -13.77 0.73
CA LEU A 380 2.33 -12.44 1.22
C LEU A 380 1.82 -11.52 0.10
N ILE A 381 1.90 -11.92 -1.18
CA ILE A 381 1.29 -11.17 -2.27
C ILE A 381 -0.23 -11.31 -2.18
N THR A 382 -0.88 -10.37 -1.50
CA THR A 382 -2.31 -10.12 -1.56
C THR A 382 -2.72 -10.04 -3.02
N ALA A 383 -3.68 -10.85 -3.39
CA ALA A 383 -4.19 -10.86 -4.74
C ALA A 383 -4.91 -9.52 -4.99
N LEU A 384 -4.40 -8.70 -5.90
CA LEU A 384 -4.89 -7.33 -6.12
C LEU A 384 -5.92 -7.31 -7.25
N GLU A 385 -6.96 -6.50 -7.12
CA GLU A 385 -7.90 -6.29 -8.22
C GLU A 385 -7.16 -5.76 -9.46
N GLY A 386 -7.43 -6.34 -10.64
CA GLY A 386 -6.80 -5.85 -11.87
C GLY A 386 -7.07 -6.71 -13.10
N CYS A 387 -6.41 -6.35 -14.20
CA CYS A 387 -6.33 -7.14 -15.41
C CYS A 387 -5.12 -8.06 -15.34
N TYR A 388 -5.32 -9.35 -15.60
CA TYR A 388 -4.25 -10.33 -15.57
C TYR A 388 -4.29 -11.21 -16.83
N PRO A 389 -3.13 -11.52 -17.42
CA PRO A 389 -3.04 -12.44 -18.54
C PRO A 389 -3.23 -13.89 -18.08
N GLN A 390 -3.79 -14.72 -18.94
CA GLN A 390 -3.89 -16.16 -18.75
C GLN A 390 -3.10 -16.85 -19.86
N CYS A 391 -1.81 -17.08 -19.58
CA CYS A 391 -0.92 -17.65 -20.57
C CYS A 391 -1.26 -19.10 -20.95
N PRO A 392 -1.31 -19.44 -22.25
CA PRO A 392 -1.61 -20.78 -22.70
C PRO A 392 -0.46 -21.75 -22.36
N PRO A 393 -0.72 -23.06 -22.22
CA PRO A 393 0.33 -24.04 -21.91
C PRO A 393 1.49 -24.07 -22.93
N ALA A 394 1.24 -23.66 -24.17
CA ALA A 394 2.26 -23.56 -25.22
C ALA A 394 3.25 -22.41 -24.98
N GLN A 395 2.82 -21.33 -24.33
CA GLN A 395 3.59 -20.13 -24.02
C GLN A 395 3.37 -19.74 -22.55
N PRO A 396 3.92 -20.51 -21.59
CA PRO A 396 3.48 -20.44 -20.20
C PRO A 396 4.14 -19.31 -19.39
N TYR A 397 4.96 -18.45 -20.00
CA TYR A 397 5.65 -17.35 -19.33
C TYR A 397 5.08 -16.03 -19.82
N PHE A 398 4.67 -15.15 -18.90
CA PHE A 398 4.30 -13.79 -19.26
C PHE A 398 5.56 -12.92 -19.32
N ASP A 399 5.81 -12.29 -20.47
CA ASP A 399 6.86 -11.29 -20.64
C ASP A 399 6.31 -9.92 -20.27
N GLU A 400 6.78 -9.39 -19.13
CA GLU A 400 6.32 -8.13 -18.56
C GLU A 400 6.71 -6.90 -19.39
N ASP A 401 7.75 -7.00 -20.22
CA ASP A 401 8.23 -5.88 -21.04
C ASP A 401 7.44 -5.78 -22.36
N THR A 402 7.13 -6.93 -22.95
CA THR A 402 6.37 -6.98 -24.21
C THR A 402 4.86 -7.15 -24.00
N MET A 403 4.41 -7.40 -22.77
CA MET A 403 3.02 -7.64 -22.38
C MET A 403 2.40 -8.84 -23.10
N LYS A 404 3.17 -9.91 -23.33
CA LYS A 404 2.75 -11.09 -24.10
C LYS A 404 3.13 -12.40 -23.42
N CYS A 405 2.32 -13.43 -23.68
CA CYS A 405 2.68 -14.79 -23.31
C CYS A 405 3.71 -15.36 -24.30
N VAL A 406 4.82 -15.86 -23.76
CA VAL A 406 5.96 -16.34 -24.53
C VAL A 406 6.42 -17.70 -24.04
N THR A 407 7.21 -18.38 -24.88
CA THR A 407 7.96 -19.56 -24.42
C THR A 407 9.14 -19.13 -23.58
N TRP A 408 9.66 -20.01 -22.71
CA TRP A 408 10.90 -19.73 -21.94
C TRP A 408 12.05 -19.22 -22.81
N ARG A 409 12.14 -19.73 -24.04
CA ARG A 409 13.20 -19.36 -24.98
C ARG A 409 13.11 -17.91 -25.43
N GLN A 410 11.94 -17.29 -25.35
CA GLN A 410 11.68 -15.95 -25.87
C GLN A 410 11.80 -14.85 -24.79
N CYS A 411 12.02 -15.19 -23.52
CA CYS A 411 12.12 -14.21 -22.43
C CYS A 411 13.32 -13.27 -22.52
N GLY A 412 14.40 -13.66 -23.21
CA GLY A 412 15.65 -12.89 -23.18
C GLY A 412 16.39 -13.01 -21.85
N CYS A 413 17.20 -12.00 -21.54
CA CYS A 413 18.03 -11.93 -20.34
C CYS A 413 17.88 -10.58 -19.66
N TYR A 414 18.12 -10.56 -18.36
CA TYR A 414 18.14 -9.34 -17.56
C TYR A 414 19.50 -9.19 -16.89
N ASP A 415 20.07 -7.98 -16.88
CA ASP A 415 21.27 -7.68 -16.09
C ASP A 415 20.94 -7.35 -14.63
N ASP A 416 21.97 -7.17 -13.78
CA ASP A 416 21.83 -6.78 -12.36
C ASP A 416 21.07 -5.46 -12.17
N LYS A 417 20.97 -4.64 -13.22
CA LYS A 417 20.26 -3.35 -13.21
C LYS A 417 18.82 -3.49 -13.71
N GLY A 418 18.40 -4.70 -14.10
CA GLY A 418 17.07 -5.04 -14.63
C GLY A 418 16.85 -4.66 -16.10
N THR A 419 17.91 -4.28 -16.82
CA THR A 419 17.85 -3.98 -18.26
C THR A 419 17.56 -5.25 -19.04
N HIS A 420 16.55 -5.22 -19.91
CA HIS A 420 16.22 -6.33 -20.80
C HIS A 420 17.19 -6.39 -21.98
N TYR A 421 17.59 -7.61 -22.34
CA TYR A 421 18.36 -7.93 -23.53
C TYR A 421 17.67 -9.06 -24.27
N SER A 422 17.40 -8.87 -25.56
CA SER A 422 16.90 -9.92 -26.43
C SER A 422 17.95 -11.00 -26.65
N ILE A 423 17.51 -12.20 -26.99
CA ILE A 423 18.46 -13.28 -27.31
C ILE A 423 19.35 -12.87 -28.49
N GLY A 424 20.66 -13.00 -28.31
CA GLY A 424 21.69 -12.57 -29.26
C GLY A 424 22.29 -11.20 -28.94
N ASP A 425 21.65 -10.40 -28.08
CA ASP A 425 22.16 -9.08 -27.73
C ASP A 425 23.44 -9.15 -26.91
N LYS A 426 24.36 -8.21 -27.17
CA LYS A 426 25.58 -8.04 -26.39
C LYS A 426 25.24 -7.31 -25.09
N VAL A 427 25.52 -7.96 -23.97
CA VAL A 427 25.36 -7.40 -22.63
C VAL A 427 26.66 -6.67 -22.24
N PRO A 428 26.60 -5.37 -21.90
CA PRO A 428 27.76 -4.62 -21.41
C PRO A 428 28.36 -5.27 -20.16
N SER A 429 29.67 -5.55 -20.17
CA SER A 429 30.38 -6.06 -18.98
C SER A 429 31.48 -5.11 -18.52
N THR A 430 31.70 -5.06 -17.21
CA THR A 430 32.70 -4.20 -16.56
C THR A 430 34.12 -4.77 -16.60
N ASN A 431 34.32 -6.02 -17.04
CA ASN A 431 35.56 -6.77 -16.91
C ASN A 431 36.20 -7.20 -18.25
N CYS A 432 36.12 -6.36 -19.29
CA CYS A 432 36.66 -6.60 -20.65
C CYS A 432 36.11 -7.86 -21.36
N ASN A 433 35.07 -8.50 -20.83
CA ASN A 433 34.40 -9.62 -21.47
C ASN A 433 33.21 -9.13 -22.32
N THR A 434 32.93 -9.79 -23.43
CA THR A 434 31.68 -9.57 -24.18
C THR A 434 30.73 -10.70 -23.81
N CYS A 435 29.70 -10.41 -23.01
CA CYS A 435 28.65 -11.38 -22.73
C CYS A 435 27.52 -11.20 -23.76
N CYS A 436 26.88 -12.29 -24.15
CA CYS A 436 25.74 -12.26 -25.05
C CYS A 436 24.58 -12.99 -24.39
N CYS A 437 23.36 -12.45 -24.53
CA CYS A 437 22.18 -13.13 -24.05
C CYS A 437 21.93 -14.37 -24.92
N ASN A 438 21.84 -15.55 -24.30
CA ASN A 438 21.68 -16.83 -25.02
C ASN A 438 20.66 -17.73 -24.32
N TYR A 439 20.08 -18.66 -25.08
CA TYR A 439 19.12 -19.62 -24.55
C TYR A 439 19.76 -20.55 -23.50
N ILE A 440 19.24 -20.58 -22.28
CA ILE A 440 19.65 -21.53 -21.23
C ILE A 440 19.07 -22.90 -21.56
N THR A 441 19.93 -23.91 -21.79
CA THR A 441 19.53 -25.25 -22.24
C THR A 441 19.24 -26.26 -21.12
N SER A 442 19.20 -25.87 -19.84
CA SER A 442 18.82 -26.82 -18.78
C SER A 442 17.99 -26.20 -17.65
N LYS A 443 17.05 -27.00 -17.13
CA LYS A 443 16.10 -26.70 -16.04
C LYS A 443 16.76 -26.50 -14.64
N HIS A 444 18.09 -26.55 -14.55
CA HIS A 444 18.81 -26.58 -13.26
C HIS A 444 19.68 -25.35 -12.94
N ASP A 445 19.84 -24.39 -13.86
CA ASP A 445 20.55 -23.14 -13.56
C ASP A 445 19.56 -22.00 -13.41
N ILE A 446 18.98 -21.89 -12.22
CA ILE A 446 18.11 -20.77 -11.83
C ILE A 446 19.02 -19.59 -11.46
N GLY A 447 18.89 -18.52 -12.24
CA GLY A 447 19.11 -17.14 -11.80
C GLY A 447 20.45 -16.84 -11.16
N ASN A 448 21.53 -16.85 -11.93
CA ASN A 448 22.74 -16.11 -11.63
C ASN A 448 23.51 -15.88 -12.92
N HIS A 449 23.98 -14.66 -13.14
CA HIS A 449 24.84 -14.23 -14.25
C HIS A 449 25.66 -15.37 -14.86
N ILE A 450 25.21 -15.90 -16.01
CA ILE A 450 26.08 -16.73 -16.84
C ILE A 450 26.88 -15.79 -17.75
N CYS A 451 27.85 -15.08 -17.15
CA CYS A 451 29.14 -14.96 -17.80
C CYS A 451 30.01 -16.11 -17.25
N ARG A 452 29.69 -17.37 -17.62
CA ARG A 452 30.63 -18.49 -17.46
C ARG A 452 31.08 -18.94 -18.84
N SER A 453 32.35 -18.65 -19.12
CA SER A 453 33.19 -19.22 -20.18
C SER A 453 32.54 -19.39 -21.55
N ILE A 454 32.95 -18.55 -22.48
CA ILE A 454 32.89 -18.85 -23.91
C ILE A 454 33.44 -20.27 -24.11
N HIS A 455 32.61 -21.17 -24.65
CA HIS A 455 33.11 -22.32 -25.36
C HIS A 455 33.87 -21.80 -26.58
N ILE A 456 35.20 -21.74 -26.49
CA ILE A 456 36.06 -21.64 -27.66
C ILE A 456 36.25 -23.09 -28.13
N THR A 457 35.54 -23.51 -29.17
CA THR A 457 36.04 -24.61 -30.00
C THR A 457 37.13 -24.03 -30.89
N SER A 458 38.38 -24.11 -30.46
CA SER A 458 39.49 -24.20 -31.39
C SER A 458 40.22 -25.52 -31.10
N ASN A 459 40.50 -26.24 -32.17
CA ASN A 459 41.31 -27.45 -32.15
C ASN A 459 42.65 -27.14 -31.47
N ASN A 460 42.89 -27.67 -30.27
CA ASN A 460 44.08 -28.46 -29.95
C ASN A 460 44.13 -28.86 -28.48
N ILE A 461 44.80 -29.99 -28.29
CA ILE A 461 45.02 -30.79 -27.09
C ILE A 461 45.68 -29.98 -25.96
N GLY A 462 45.17 -30.10 -24.72
CA GLY A 462 45.94 -29.82 -23.50
C GLY A 462 45.24 -29.02 -22.40
N ASP A 463 45.01 -29.70 -21.28
CA ASP A 463 45.07 -29.21 -19.89
C ASP A 463 43.87 -28.53 -19.16
N ARG A 464 43.44 -29.28 -18.13
CA ARG A 464 42.97 -28.98 -16.76
C ARG A 464 41.95 -27.85 -16.51
N TYR A 465 40.80 -28.29 -16.00
CA TYR A 465 39.66 -27.53 -15.50
C TYR A 465 39.89 -27.01 -14.07
N TYR A 466 39.53 -25.75 -13.80
CA TYR A 466 39.35 -25.23 -12.44
C TYR A 466 37.93 -24.69 -12.24
N ILE A 467 37.24 -25.24 -11.24
CA ILE A 467 35.95 -24.74 -10.75
C ILE A 467 36.26 -23.73 -9.65
N ALA A 468 35.98 -22.44 -9.88
CA ALA A 468 35.99 -21.43 -8.83
C ALA A 468 34.59 -21.30 -8.23
N ASN A 469 34.35 -22.01 -7.13
CA ASN A 469 33.22 -21.75 -6.23
C ASN A 469 33.51 -20.46 -5.44
N LYS A 470 32.64 -19.45 -5.53
CA LYS A 470 32.61 -18.39 -4.52
C LYS A 470 31.66 -18.83 -3.40
N VAL A 471 32.28 -19.20 -2.29
CA VAL A 471 31.69 -19.52 -0.99
C VAL A 471 31.16 -18.24 -0.35
N TYR A 472 29.90 -18.24 0.12
CA TYR A 472 29.48 -17.36 1.22
C TYR A 472 29.73 -18.11 2.53
N ASN A 473 30.59 -17.56 3.38
CA ASN A 473 30.91 -18.11 4.70
C ASN A 473 29.69 -17.95 5.63
N TYR A 474 29.15 -19.07 6.14
CA TYR A 474 28.38 -19.09 7.37
C TYR A 474 29.22 -19.79 8.46
N ASN A 475 29.66 -19.02 9.45
CA ASN A 475 30.24 -19.55 10.67
C ASN A 475 29.13 -20.18 11.52
N PHE A 476 29.07 -21.51 11.58
CA PHE A 476 28.44 -22.23 12.68
C PHE A 476 29.53 -22.75 13.62
N ARG A 477 29.69 -22.10 14.77
CA ARG A 477 30.34 -22.72 15.94
C ARG A 477 29.28 -23.54 16.67
N SER A 478 29.38 -24.85 16.62
CA SER A 478 28.77 -25.74 17.61
C SER A 478 29.81 -26.07 18.67
N HIS A 479 29.51 -25.74 19.93
CA HIS A 479 30.20 -26.30 21.09
C HIS A 479 29.92 -27.80 21.19
N SER A 480 30.99 -28.55 21.48
CA SER A 480 31.00 -29.71 22.37
C SER A 480 32.24 -29.58 23.23
#